data_AF-A0A1V9ZVN1-F1
#
_entry.id   AF-A0A1V9ZVN1-F1
#
_cell.length_a   1.000
_cell.length_b   1.000
_cell.length_c   1.000
_cell.angle_alpha   90.00
_cell.angle_beta   90.00
_cell.angle_gamma   90.00
#
_symmetry.space_group_name_H-M   'P 1'
#
loop_
_entity.id
_entity.type
_entity.pdbx_description
1 polymer ?
#
loop_
_entity_poly.entity_id
_entity_poly.type
_entity_poly.pdbx_seq_one_letter_code
_entity_poly.pdbx_strand_id
1 'polypeptide(L)'
;MGSHFSVIVGEKIHSVSGTSASTPVMAGLVTLWNDLRLKAGKTPLGFLNPLLYQIGSANPKAFHDITSGDNAAARNGSYECEYSFKAGVGWDAVTGFGTPDFNALTKLITDVKLDNFNAPSTKEPEVSNGLPTYGIVLIVLGSIAIVAIVAFFVRSYYIRKQSYKNIEMHQAYTPTNE
;
A
#
# COMPACT_ATOMS: atom_id res chain seq x y z
N MET A 1 -2.66 -1.83 18.94
CA MET A 1 -3.25 -3.00 18.25
C MET A 1 -2.20 -3.55 17.28
N GLY A 2 -1.71 -4.80 17.46
CA GLY A 2 -0.67 -5.39 16.58
C GLY A 2 0.58 -5.98 17.24
N SER A 3 0.58 -6.25 18.55
CA SER A 3 1.74 -6.84 19.24
C SER A 3 1.36 -8.13 19.96
N HIS A 4 2.31 -9.07 20.04
CA HIS A 4 2.21 -10.32 20.80
C HIS A 4 1.05 -11.23 20.39
N PHE A 5 0.76 -11.31 19.09
CA PHE A 5 -0.21 -12.26 18.56
C PHE A 5 0.36 -13.68 18.63
N SER A 6 -0.39 -14.61 19.23
CA SER A 6 -0.05 -16.02 19.20
C SER A 6 -0.54 -16.63 17.88
N VAL A 7 0.39 -17.15 17.09
CA VAL A 7 0.11 -17.81 15.81
C VAL A 7 0.73 -19.20 15.78
N ILE A 8 0.10 -20.13 15.07
CA ILE A 8 0.64 -21.48 14.89
C ILE A 8 1.33 -21.56 13.54
N VAL A 9 2.63 -21.85 13.54
CA VAL A 9 3.43 -22.04 12.32
C VAL A 9 4.23 -23.32 12.47
N GLY A 10 3.97 -24.29 11.60
CA GLY A 10 4.57 -25.63 11.69
C GLY A 10 4.30 -26.31 13.02
N GLU A 11 3.03 -26.32 13.46
CA GLU A 11 2.53 -26.93 14.71
C GLU A 11 3.09 -26.30 16.01
N LYS A 12 3.88 -25.22 15.91
CA LYS A 12 4.44 -24.51 17.05
C LYS A 12 3.77 -23.16 17.23
N ILE A 13 3.58 -22.75 18.47
CA ILE A 13 3.08 -21.41 18.82
C ILE A 13 4.25 -20.42 18.72
N HIS A 14 4.04 -19.33 18.00
CA HIS A 14 4.95 -18.21 17.87
C HIS A 14 4.25 -16.92 18.30
N SER A 15 5.00 -16.00 18.91
CA SER A 15 4.53 -14.64 19.17
C SER A 15 4.99 -13.73 18.03
N VAL A 16 4.06 -13.08 17.34
CA VAL A 16 4.35 -12.13 16.26
C VAL A 16 3.81 -10.73 16.57
N SER A 17 4.50 -9.72 16.06
CA SER A 17 4.13 -8.31 16.18
C SER A 17 4.36 -7.61 14.84
N GLY A 18 3.60 -6.55 14.58
CA GLY A 18 3.75 -5.72 13.39
C GLY A 18 2.42 -5.26 12.83
N THR A 19 2.46 -4.31 11.89
CA THR A 19 1.28 -3.84 11.17
C THR A 19 0.59 -4.98 10.40
N SER A 20 1.35 -5.99 9.98
CA SER A 20 0.82 -7.23 9.41
C SER A 20 -0.12 -7.99 10.35
N ALA A 21 0.01 -7.84 11.67
CA ALA A 21 -0.94 -8.40 12.64
C ALA A 21 -2.16 -7.46 12.85
N SER A 22 -1.95 -6.15 12.80
CA SER A 22 -3.04 -5.15 12.93
C SER A 22 -4.01 -5.17 11.75
N THR A 23 -3.51 -5.33 10.52
CA THR A 23 -4.32 -5.32 9.29
C THR A 23 -5.44 -6.36 9.28
N PRO A 24 -5.19 -7.67 9.53
CA PRO A 24 -6.25 -8.67 9.55
C PRO A 24 -7.23 -8.49 10.72
N VAL A 25 -6.80 -7.90 11.85
CA VAL A 25 -7.72 -7.54 12.94
C VAL A 25 -8.72 -6.48 12.47
N MET A 26 -8.24 -5.41 11.83
CA MET A 26 -9.13 -4.37 11.28
C MET A 26 -10.05 -4.94 10.19
N ALA A 27 -9.55 -5.81 9.32
CA ALA A 27 -10.39 -6.50 8.33
C ALA A 27 -11.53 -7.30 8.99
N GLY A 28 -11.23 -8.02 10.08
CA GLY A 28 -12.23 -8.75 10.86
C GLY A 28 -13.30 -7.83 11.46
N LEU A 29 -12.91 -6.67 12.02
CA LEU A 29 -13.86 -5.68 12.53
C LEU A 29 -14.79 -5.16 11.42
N VAL A 30 -14.25 -4.88 10.23
CA VAL A 30 -15.04 -4.45 9.07
C VAL A 30 -16.03 -5.52 8.64
N THR A 31 -15.63 -6.79 8.63
CA THR A 31 -16.54 -7.91 8.36
C THR A 31 -17.69 -7.96 9.35
N LEU A 32 -17.41 -7.80 10.65
CA LEU A 32 -18.46 -7.77 11.69
C LEU A 32 -19.42 -6.59 11.51
N TRP A 33 -18.90 -5.39 11.19
CA TRP A 33 -19.77 -4.24 10.92
C TRP A 33 -20.64 -4.44 9.67
N ASN A 34 -20.09 -5.05 8.61
CA ASN A 34 -20.87 -5.38 7.42
C ASN A 34 -21.97 -6.40 7.72
N ASP A 35 -21.69 -7.43 8.52
CA ASP A 35 -22.71 -8.40 8.98
C ASP A 35 -23.85 -7.70 9.74
N LEU A 36 -23.51 -6.82 10.70
CA LEU A 36 -24.49 -6.05 11.45
C LEU A 36 -25.33 -5.13 10.56
N ARG A 37 -24.72 -4.49 9.56
CA ARG A 37 -25.43 -3.65 8.59
C ARG A 37 -26.36 -4.46 7.70
N LEU A 38 -25.92 -5.61 7.19
CA LEU A 38 -26.75 -6.50 6.39
C LEU A 38 -27.96 -7.02 7.17
N LYS A 39 -27.78 -7.39 8.45
CA LYS A 39 -28.88 -7.76 9.36
C LYS A 39 -29.87 -6.62 9.58
N ALA A 40 -29.42 -5.38 9.51
CA ALA A 40 -30.26 -4.18 9.58
C ALA A 40 -30.83 -3.74 8.20
N GLY A 41 -30.70 -4.56 7.15
CA GLY A 41 -31.18 -4.24 5.80
C GLY A 41 -30.38 -3.15 5.09
N LYS A 42 -29.15 -2.87 5.54
CA LYS A 42 -28.26 -1.85 4.97
C LYS A 42 -27.19 -2.47 4.07
N THR A 43 -26.64 -1.65 3.17
CA THR A 43 -25.53 -2.05 2.30
C THR A 43 -24.18 -2.15 3.06
N PRO A 44 -23.21 -2.93 2.57
CA PRO A 44 -21.85 -2.94 3.11
C PRO A 44 -21.16 -1.57 3.06
N LEU A 45 -20.15 -1.36 3.89
CA LEU A 45 -19.46 -0.08 4.09
C LEU A 45 -18.67 0.43 2.87
N GLY A 46 -18.17 -0.45 2.01
CA GLY A 46 -17.39 -0.05 0.84
C GLY A 46 -16.10 0.69 1.20
N PHE A 47 -15.84 1.83 0.56
CA PHE A 47 -14.64 2.63 0.78
C PHE A 47 -14.69 3.36 2.13
N LEU A 48 -13.92 2.87 3.10
CA LEU A 48 -14.01 3.27 4.51
C LEU A 48 -13.44 4.65 4.84
N ASN A 49 -12.43 5.13 4.10
CA ASN A 49 -11.66 6.30 4.55
C ASN A 49 -12.54 7.55 4.77
N PRO A 50 -13.40 7.98 3.83
CA PRO A 50 -14.24 9.16 4.04
C PRO A 50 -15.14 9.03 5.28
N LEU A 51 -15.71 7.85 5.49
CA LEU A 51 -16.54 7.54 6.64
C LEU A 51 -15.75 7.64 7.96
N LEU A 52 -14.57 7.01 8.02
CA LEU A 52 -13.75 7.00 9.24
C LEU A 52 -13.22 8.39 9.59
N TYR A 53 -12.85 9.21 8.60
CA TYR A 53 -12.42 10.58 8.84
C TYR A 53 -13.56 11.47 9.33
N GLN A 54 -14.76 11.33 8.76
CA GLN A 54 -15.93 12.05 9.24
C GLN A 54 -16.30 11.64 10.66
N ILE A 55 -16.31 10.34 10.95
CA ILE A 55 -16.60 9.83 12.31
C ILE A 55 -15.51 10.29 13.28
N GLY A 56 -14.23 10.16 12.95
CA GLY A 56 -13.12 10.54 13.83
C GLY A 56 -13.13 12.02 14.19
N SER A 57 -13.49 12.88 13.23
CA SER A 57 -13.60 14.32 13.45
C SER A 57 -14.83 14.70 14.29
N ALA A 58 -15.98 14.05 14.03
CA ALA A 58 -17.25 14.39 14.70
C ALA A 58 -17.46 13.66 16.04
N ASN A 59 -16.87 12.49 16.21
CA ASN A 59 -17.02 11.60 17.35
C ASN A 59 -15.67 11.01 17.79
N PRO A 60 -14.77 11.80 18.40
CA PRO A 60 -13.44 11.33 18.80
C PRO A 60 -13.46 10.09 19.69
N LYS A 61 -14.51 9.93 20.52
CA LYS A 61 -14.72 8.76 21.39
C LYS A 61 -15.02 7.45 20.66
N ALA A 62 -15.21 7.48 19.35
CA ALA A 62 -15.34 6.27 18.53
C ALA A 62 -14.00 5.54 18.36
N PHE A 63 -12.90 6.19 18.75
CA PHE A 63 -11.56 5.63 18.74
C PHE A 63 -10.92 5.82 20.13
N HIS A 64 -10.06 4.89 20.51
CA HIS A 64 -9.08 5.10 21.55
C HIS A 64 -7.88 5.80 20.90
N ASP A 65 -7.72 7.08 21.21
CA ASP A 65 -6.65 7.94 20.72
C ASP A 65 -5.32 7.60 21.41
N ILE A 66 -4.25 7.46 20.63
CA ILE A 66 -2.91 7.14 21.14
C ILE A 66 -2.10 8.43 21.09
N THR A 67 -1.78 8.97 22.26
CA THR A 67 -1.18 10.31 22.38
C THR A 67 0.30 10.29 22.74
N SER A 68 0.91 9.11 22.79
CA SER A 68 2.30 8.93 23.21
C SER A 68 3.02 7.88 22.37
N GLY A 69 4.28 8.16 22.05
CA GLY A 69 5.14 7.32 21.22
C GLY A 69 5.48 7.97 19.88
N ASP A 70 6.22 7.24 19.07
CA ASP A 70 6.63 7.65 17.73
C ASP A 70 6.75 6.43 16.80
N ASN A 71 6.87 6.68 15.50
CA ASN A 71 6.99 5.59 14.52
C ASN A 71 8.42 5.03 14.37
N ALA A 72 9.39 5.51 15.16
CA ALA A 72 10.77 5.04 15.21
C ALA A 72 11.39 4.78 13.82
N ALA A 73 11.17 5.70 12.87
CA ALA A 73 11.51 5.52 11.47
C ALA A 73 13.00 5.19 11.23
N ALA A 74 13.89 5.55 12.15
CA ALA A 74 15.27 5.07 12.18
C ALA A 74 15.40 3.81 13.05
N ARG A 75 15.36 2.64 12.42
CA ARG A 75 15.88 1.40 13.04
C ARG A 75 17.25 1.04 12.45
N ASN A 76 18.15 0.57 13.31
CA ASN A 76 19.56 0.16 13.08
C ASN A 76 20.66 1.23 13.08
N GLY A 77 20.44 2.42 13.66
CA GLY A 77 21.53 3.38 13.92
C GLY A 77 22.29 3.83 12.66
N SER A 78 21.75 3.58 11.46
CA SER A 78 22.40 3.95 10.20
C SER A 78 22.31 5.46 9.94
N TYR A 79 21.35 6.12 10.59
CA TYR A 79 21.17 7.57 10.69
C TYR A 79 20.12 7.83 11.77
N GLU A 80 20.28 8.89 12.56
CA GLU A 80 19.15 9.48 13.28
C GLU A 80 18.18 10.01 12.21
N CYS A 81 17.00 9.39 12.06
CA CYS A 81 15.91 10.07 11.36
C CYS A 81 15.46 11.19 12.28
N GLU A 82 15.95 12.40 12.02
CA GLU A 82 15.44 13.63 12.61
C GLU A 82 13.91 13.76 12.43
N TYR A 83 13.35 13.07 11.43
CA TYR A 83 11.96 13.11 11.02
C TYR A 83 11.18 11.83 11.39
N SER A 84 11.07 11.51 12.67
CA SER A 84 10.04 10.57 13.16
C SER A 84 8.75 11.34 13.45
N PHE A 85 7.61 10.78 13.06
CA PHE A 85 6.32 11.33 13.47
C PHE A 85 6.03 10.92 14.91
N LYS A 86 5.54 11.87 15.70
CA LYS A 86 5.09 11.63 17.07
C LYS A 86 3.58 11.41 17.10
N ALA A 87 3.14 10.52 17.97
CA ALA A 87 1.74 10.36 18.31
C ALA A 87 1.25 11.59 19.10
N GLY A 88 -0.01 11.95 18.95
CA GLY A 88 -0.56 13.19 19.51
C GLY A 88 -2.07 13.14 19.64
N VAL A 89 -2.68 14.22 20.17
CA VAL A 89 -4.13 14.27 20.33
C VAL A 89 -4.81 14.36 18.96
N GLY A 90 -5.78 13.48 18.72
CA GLY A 90 -6.60 13.45 17.51
C GLY A 90 -6.02 12.55 16.44
N TRP A 91 -5.97 13.04 15.20
CA TRP A 91 -5.34 12.29 14.11
C TRP A 91 -3.84 12.57 14.09
N ASP A 92 -3.04 11.51 14.02
CA ASP A 92 -1.59 11.62 13.81
C ASP A 92 -1.07 10.65 12.74
N ALA A 93 0.17 10.89 12.28
CA ALA A 93 0.82 10.09 11.23
C ALA A 93 1.44 8.78 11.74
N VAL A 94 1.24 8.42 13.01
CA VAL A 94 1.74 7.19 13.64
C VAL A 94 0.61 6.16 13.77
N THR A 95 -0.57 6.60 14.24
CA THR A 95 -1.71 5.78 14.61
C THR A 95 -3.04 6.21 13.99
N GLY A 96 -3.07 7.32 13.25
CA GLY A 96 -4.31 7.89 12.72
C GLY A 96 -5.17 8.44 13.85
N PHE A 97 -6.47 8.13 13.87
CA PHE A 97 -7.34 8.40 15.02
C PHE A 97 -7.15 7.41 16.18
N GLY A 98 -6.20 6.47 16.06
CA GLY A 98 -5.98 5.42 17.04
C GLY A 98 -6.77 4.14 16.75
N THR A 99 -7.09 3.37 17.80
CA THR A 99 -7.75 2.06 17.65
C THR A 99 -9.27 2.19 17.76
N PRO A 100 -10.06 1.56 16.88
CA PRO A 100 -11.52 1.69 16.92
C PRO A 100 -12.10 1.08 18.20
N ASP A 101 -12.99 1.82 18.87
CA ASP A 101 -13.87 1.26 19.90
C ASP A 101 -15.02 0.55 19.18
N PHE A 102 -15.06 -0.78 19.30
CA PHE A 102 -16.03 -1.58 18.55
C PHE A 102 -17.48 -1.17 18.82
N ASN A 103 -17.84 -0.90 20.08
CA ASN A 103 -19.22 -0.63 20.46
C ASN A 103 -19.66 0.78 20.05
N ALA A 104 -18.80 1.78 20.29
CA ALA A 104 -19.07 3.16 19.92
C ALA A 104 -19.17 3.29 18.39
N LEU A 105 -18.21 2.71 17.66
CA LEU A 105 -18.16 2.81 16.21
C LEU A 105 -19.28 2.02 15.54
N THR A 106 -19.67 0.85 16.09
CA THR A 106 -20.82 0.08 15.58
C THR A 106 -22.10 0.90 15.57
N LYS A 107 -22.43 1.59 16.66
CA LYS A 107 -23.66 2.43 16.75
C LYS A 107 -23.71 3.48 15.65
N LEU A 108 -22.58 4.15 15.42
CA LEU A 108 -22.47 5.18 14.38
C LEU A 108 -22.61 4.56 12.99
N ILE A 109 -21.89 3.47 12.74
CA ILE A 109 -21.86 2.80 11.43
C ILE A 109 -23.20 2.14 11.09
N THR A 110 -23.93 1.59 12.05
CA THR A 110 -25.25 1.01 11.78
C THR A 110 -26.29 2.05 11.45
N ASP A 111 -26.12 3.31 11.83
CA ASP A 111 -27.10 4.38 11.60
C ASP A 111 -26.81 5.24 10.36
N VAL A 112 -25.55 5.29 9.91
CA VAL A 112 -25.12 6.08 8.75
C VAL A 112 -25.80 5.65 7.43
N LYS A 113 -26.28 6.65 6.68
CA LYS A 113 -26.63 6.55 5.25
C LYS A 113 -25.36 6.70 4.41
N LEU A 114 -25.09 5.73 3.54
CA LEU A 114 -23.84 5.66 2.76
C LEU A 114 -23.90 6.36 1.39
N ASP A 115 -25.02 7.00 1.08
CA ASP A 115 -25.25 7.75 -0.16
C ASP A 115 -24.16 8.80 -0.44
N ASN A 116 -23.59 9.41 0.60
CA ASN A 116 -22.54 10.43 0.49
C ASN A 116 -21.10 9.90 0.61
N PHE A 117 -20.91 8.61 0.89
CA PHE A 117 -19.59 8.01 1.16
C PHE A 117 -19.11 7.06 0.06
N ASN A 118 -19.96 6.81 -0.94
CA ASN A 118 -19.51 6.12 -2.13
C ASN A 118 -18.34 6.90 -2.72
N ALA A 119 -17.24 6.19 -3.00
CA ALA A 119 -16.16 6.72 -3.81
C ALA A 119 -16.79 7.40 -5.04
N PRO A 120 -16.24 8.54 -5.51
CA PRO A 120 -16.77 9.19 -6.70
C PRO A 120 -16.99 8.11 -7.74
N SER A 121 -18.23 7.96 -8.21
CA SER A 121 -18.51 6.96 -9.24
C SER A 121 -17.48 7.23 -10.31
N THR A 122 -16.60 6.28 -10.58
CA THR A 122 -15.95 6.26 -11.87
C THR A 122 -17.12 6.18 -12.82
N LYS A 123 -17.52 7.32 -13.39
CA LYS A 123 -18.30 7.29 -14.61
C LYS A 123 -17.36 6.51 -15.53
N GLU A 124 -17.65 5.24 -15.75
CA GLU A 124 -17.06 4.54 -16.87
C GLU A 124 -17.27 5.50 -18.05
N PRO A 125 -16.19 5.93 -18.73
CA PRO A 125 -16.38 6.81 -19.87
C PRO A 125 -17.33 6.08 -20.82
N GLU A 126 -18.47 6.69 -21.14
CA GLU A 126 -19.33 6.18 -22.21
C GLU A 126 -18.43 5.97 -23.42
N VAL A 127 -18.25 4.70 -23.82
CA VAL A 127 -17.48 4.35 -25.00
C VAL A 127 -18.29 4.85 -26.19
N SER A 128 -18.03 6.09 -26.60
CA SER A 128 -18.42 6.60 -27.91
C SER A 128 -17.88 5.63 -28.95
N ASN A 129 -18.78 4.93 -29.62
CA ASN A 129 -18.46 3.97 -30.67
C ASN A 129 -17.70 4.66 -31.80
N GLY A 130 -16.37 4.61 -31.76
CA GLY A 130 -15.47 5.06 -32.82
C GLY A 130 -14.30 5.88 -32.30
N LEU A 131 -13.11 5.26 -32.19
CA LEU A 131 -11.87 6.03 -32.09
C LEU A 131 -11.67 6.81 -33.40
N PRO A 132 -11.37 8.12 -33.37
CA PRO A 132 -10.99 8.85 -34.57
C PRO A 132 -9.71 8.23 -35.14
N THR A 133 -9.68 7.99 -36.46
CA THR A 133 -8.61 7.29 -37.20
C THR A 133 -7.20 7.79 -36.87
N TYR A 134 -7.06 9.07 -36.49
CA TYR A 134 -5.81 9.69 -36.05
C TYR A 134 -5.23 9.10 -34.75
N GLY A 135 -6.06 8.65 -33.81
CA GLY A 135 -5.59 8.05 -32.55
C GLY A 135 -4.90 6.71 -32.75
N ILE A 136 -5.37 5.91 -33.72
CA ILE A 136 -4.77 4.62 -34.07
C ILE A 136 -3.41 4.84 -34.75
N VAL A 137 -3.29 5.82 -35.64
CA VAL A 137 -2.03 6.13 -36.34
C VAL A 137 -0.93 6.55 -35.35
N LEU A 138 -1.26 7.34 -34.33
CA LEU A 138 -0.29 7.76 -33.30
C LEU A 138 0.20 6.59 -32.44
N ILE A 139 -0.68 5.64 -32.08
CA ILE A 139 -0.29 4.46 -31.30
C ILE A 139 0.67 3.56 -32.12
N VAL A 140 0.38 3.36 -33.41
CA VAL A 140 1.24 2.54 -34.28
C VAL A 140 2.62 3.19 -34.47
N LEU A 141 2.68 4.51 -34.70
CA LEU A 141 3.95 5.23 -34.83
C LEU A 141 4.77 5.23 -33.53
N GLY A 142 4.12 5.42 -32.37
CA GLY A 142 4.78 5.33 -31.07
C GLY A 142 5.37 3.94 -30.79
N SER A 143 4.66 2.88 -31.19
CA SER A 143 5.10 1.49 -31.05
C SER A 143 6.37 1.20 -31.85
N ILE A 144 6.46 1.72 -33.08
CA ILE A 144 7.63 1.56 -33.96
C ILE A 144 8.85 2.27 -33.37
N ALA A 145 8.68 3.46 -32.80
CA ALA A 145 9.77 4.21 -32.17
C ALA A 145 10.34 3.45 -30.94
N ILE A 146 9.47 2.88 -30.10
CA ILE A 146 9.91 2.10 -28.92
C ILE A 146 10.70 0.85 -29.36
N VAL A 147 10.22 0.11 -30.36
CA VAL A 147 10.91 -1.07 -30.88
C VAL A 147 12.29 -0.71 -31.46
N ALA A 148 12.40 0.41 -32.18
CA ALA A 148 13.67 0.90 -32.71
C ALA A 148 14.66 1.29 -31.60
N ILE A 149 14.18 1.93 -30.52
CA ILE A 149 15.00 2.30 -29.37
C ILE A 149 15.52 1.04 -28.65
N VAL A 150 14.66 0.07 -28.39
CA VAL A 150 15.06 -1.20 -27.75
C VAL A 150 16.07 -1.94 -28.63
N ALA A 151 15.83 -2.02 -29.94
CA ALA A 151 16.77 -2.65 -30.87
C ALA A 151 18.13 -1.94 -30.90
N PHE A 152 18.15 -0.59 -30.81
CA PHE A 152 19.38 0.17 -30.69
C PHE A 152 20.15 -0.19 -29.43
N PHE A 153 19.50 -0.17 -28.26
CA PHE A 153 20.15 -0.52 -26.99
C PHE A 153 20.63 -1.96 -26.94
N VAL A 154 19.86 -2.92 -27.46
CA VAL A 154 20.25 -4.33 -27.55
C VAL A 154 21.46 -4.51 -28.48
N ARG A 155 21.47 -3.84 -29.64
CA ARG A 155 22.61 -3.87 -30.58
C ARG A 155 23.85 -3.24 -29.96
N SER A 156 23.72 -2.07 -29.35
CA SER A 156 24.83 -1.38 -28.66
C SER A 156 25.38 -2.22 -27.50
N TYR A 157 24.50 -2.89 -26.75
CA TYR A 157 24.88 -3.83 -25.70
C TYR A 157 25.67 -5.02 -26.26
N TYR A 158 25.20 -5.63 -27.35
CA TYR A 158 25.86 -6.78 -27.97
C TYR A 158 27.24 -6.45 -28.55
N ILE A 159 27.38 -5.29 -29.19
CA ILE A 159 28.66 -4.80 -29.72
C ILE A 159 29.68 -4.62 -28.58
N ARG A 160 29.28 -3.98 -27.46
CA ARG A 160 30.17 -3.80 -26.29
C ARG A 160 30.61 -5.14 -25.70
N LYS A 161 29.70 -6.13 -25.62
CA LYS A 161 30.04 -7.47 -25.09
C LYS A 161 31.10 -8.20 -25.92
N GLN A 162 31.08 -8.06 -27.24
CA GLN A 162 32.11 -8.64 -28.11
C GLN A 162 33.48 -7.95 -27.94
N SER A 163 33.50 -6.64 -27.66
CA SER A 163 34.75 -5.92 -27.39
C SER A 163 35.49 -6.41 -26.14
N TYR A 164 34.79 -6.89 -25.10
CA TYR A 164 35.44 -7.45 -23.90
C TYR A 164 36.08 -8.83 -24.13
N LYS A 165 35.51 -9.67 -25.00
CA LYS A 165 36.08 -11.01 -25.30
C LYS A 165 37.44 -10.95 -26.02
N ASN A 166 37.73 -9.85 -26.71
CA ASN A 166 38.99 -9.69 -27.45
C ASN A 166 40.14 -9.13 -26.58
N ILE A 167 39.90 -8.83 -25.30
CA ILE A 167 40.89 -8.22 -24.40
C ILE A 167 41.55 -9.28 -23.46
N GLU A 168 40.98 -10.47 -23.29
CA GLU A 168 41.47 -11.48 -22.31
C GLU A 168 42.44 -12.56 -22.86
N MET A 169 43.24 -12.31 -23.90
CA MET A 169 44.24 -13.30 -24.38
C MET A 169 45.68 -12.78 -24.49
N HIS A 170 46.00 -11.64 -23.88
CA HIS A 170 47.39 -11.18 -23.72
C HIS A 170 47.62 -10.62 -22.32
N GLN A 171 47.77 -11.51 -21.33
CA GLN A 171 48.64 -11.39 -20.15
C GLN A 171 48.11 -12.29 -19.02
N ALA A 172 48.42 -13.59 -19.09
CA ALA A 172 48.51 -14.41 -17.89
C ALA A 172 49.99 -14.45 -17.46
N TYR A 173 50.37 -13.56 -16.55
CA TYR A 173 51.64 -13.64 -15.83
C TYR A 173 51.45 -14.58 -14.63
N THR A 174 52.14 -15.71 -14.65
CA THR A 174 52.25 -16.64 -13.51
C THR A 174 53.51 -16.33 -12.71
N PRO A 175 53.43 -16.05 -11.39
CA PRO A 175 54.60 -16.10 -10.54
C PRO A 175 54.85 -17.54 -10.05
N THR A 176 56.06 -18.05 -10.32
CA THR A 176 56.59 -19.26 -9.71
C THR A 176 57.13 -18.97 -8.32
N ASN A 177 56.87 -19.90 -7.40
CA ASN A 177 57.36 -19.93 -6.02
C ASN A 177 58.89 -19.83 -5.93
N GLU A 178 59.37 -19.04 -4.96
CA GLU A 178 60.50 -19.34 -4.06
C GLU A 178 60.41 -18.44 -2.82
#